data_AF-A0A497JRL0-F1
#
_entry.id   AF-A0A497JRL0-F1
#
_cell.length_a   1.000
_cell.length_b   1.000
_cell.length_c   1.000
_cell.angle_alpha   90.00
_cell.angle_beta   90.00
_cell.angle_gamma   90.00
#
_symmetry.space_group_name_H-M   'P 1'
#
loop_
_entity.id
_entity.type
_entity.pdbx_description
1 polymer ?
#
loop_
_entity_poly.entity_id
_entity_poly.type
_entity_poly.pdbx_seq_one_letter_code
_entity_poly.pdbx_strand_id
1 'polypeptide(L)' 'MEDEDVTEVVEEAKRYLEDAKFYLERGMAETSLASVSYAEGLLDSLRMLGLLEFSWRNREVRMDERER' A
#
# COMPACT_ATOMS: atom_id res chain seq x y z
N MET A 1 -24.69 -2.71 -0.53
CA MET A 1 -24.29 -1.32 -0.33
C MET A 1 -22.88 -1.30 0.24
N GLU A 2 -22.65 -1.80 1.47
CA GLU A 2 -21.30 -1.89 2.06
C GLU A 2 -20.25 -2.57 1.16
N ASP A 3 -20.59 -3.69 0.52
CA ASP A 3 -19.63 -4.39 -0.38
C ASP A 3 -19.22 -3.56 -1.61
N GLU A 4 -20.09 -2.68 -2.10
CA GLU A 4 -19.84 -1.87 -3.29
C GLU A 4 -18.88 -0.72 -2.96
N ASP A 5 -19.08 -0.08 -1.80
CA ASP A 5 -18.19 0.96 -1.26
C ASP A 5 -16.80 0.39 -0.92
N VAL A 6 -16.74 -0.80 -0.31
CA VAL A 6 -15.48 -1.49 -0.03
C VAL A 6 -14.75 -1.83 -1.33
N THR A 7 -15.47 -2.31 -2.35
CA THR A 7 -14.90 -2.62 -3.66
C THR A 7 -14.34 -1.37 -4.32
N GLU A 8 -15.03 -0.24 -4.26
CA GLU A 8 -14.56 1.03 -4.82
C GLU A 8 -13.25 1.50 -4.16
N VAL A 9 -13.17 1.42 -2.83
CA VAL A 9 -11.93 1.76 -2.09
C VAL A 9 -10.77 0.84 -2.46
N VAL A 10 -11.03 -0.46 -2.65
CA VAL A 10 -10.01 -1.42 -3.09
C VAL A 10 -9.54 -1.13 -4.52
N GLU A 11 -10.45 -0.77 -5.42
CA GLU A 11 -10.08 -0.34 -6.79
C GLU A 11 -9.27 0.95 -6.78
N GLU A 12 -9.59 1.90 -5.90
CA GLU A 12 -8.80 3.13 -5.76
C GLU A 12 -7.40 2.83 -5.21
N ALA A 13 -7.26 1.93 -4.22
CA ALA A 13 -5.96 1.46 -3.75
C ALA A 13 -5.11 0.83 -4.88
N LYS A 14 -5.74 0.08 -5.79
CA LYS A 14 -5.04 -0.47 -6.97
C LYS A 14 -4.55 0.63 -7.92
N ARG A 15 -5.35 1.67 -8.16
CA ARG A 15 -4.95 2.81 -9.01
C ARG A 15 -3.73 3.54 -8.43
N TYR A 16 -3.74 3.81 -7.13
CA TYR A 16 -2.60 4.44 -6.46
C TYR A 16 -1.34 3.55 -6.44
N LEU A 17 -1.50 2.23 -6.43
CA LEU A 17 -0.37 1.30 -6.62
C LEU A 17 0.22 1.41 -8.03
N GLU A 18 -0.62 1.52 -9.07
CA GLU A 18 -0.14 1.75 -10.44
C GLU A 18 0.55 3.11 -10.58
N ASP A 19 0.02 4.16 -9.95
CA ASP A 19 0.68 5.47 -9.88
C ASP A 19 2.04 5.37 -9.19
N ALA A 20 2.13 4.65 -8.07
CA ALA A 20 3.39 4.46 -7.36
C ALA A 20 4.45 3.80 -8.26
N LYS A 21 4.08 2.76 -9.02
CA LYS A 21 4.97 2.12 -10.01
C LYS A 21 5.36 3.11 -11.11
N PHE A 22 4.39 3.85 -11.65
CA PHE A 22 4.61 4.83 -12.71
C PHE A 22 5.61 5.92 -12.31
N TYR A 23 5.49 6.46 -11.08
CA TYR A 23 6.40 7.47 -10.55
C TYR A 23 7.78 6.90 -10.22
N LEU A 24 7.84 5.67 -9.70
CA LEU A 24 9.11 5.00 -9.41
C LEU A 24 9.95 4.81 -10.68
N GLU A 25 9.33 4.31 -11.75
CA GLU A 25 9.97 4.10 -13.06
C GLU A 25 10.54 5.41 -13.66
N ARG A 26 10.02 6.56 -13.22
CA ARG A 26 10.46 7.90 -13.66
C ARG A 26 11.47 8.56 -12.73
N GLY A 27 11.93 7.84 -11.70
CA GLY A 27 12.87 8.37 -10.71
C GLY A 27 12.24 9.35 -9.73
N MET A 28 10.90 9.41 -9.64
CA MET A 28 10.18 10.27 -8.71
C MET A 28 9.88 9.49 -7.42
N ALA A 29 10.92 9.20 -6.66
CA ALA A 29 10.85 8.30 -5.51
C ALA A 29 9.94 8.82 -4.40
N GLU A 30 9.94 10.12 -4.12
CA GLU A 30 9.11 10.74 -3.09
C GLU A 30 7.63 10.65 -3.43
N THR A 31 7.27 10.93 -4.68
CA THR A 31 5.89 10.81 -5.17
C THR A 31 5.46 9.36 -5.19
N SER A 32 6.32 8.46 -5.64
CA SER A 32 6.06 7.02 -5.62
C SER A 32 5.78 6.51 -4.20
N LEU A 33 6.61 6.90 -3.24
CA LEU A 33 6.45 6.55 -1.84
C LEU A 33 5.13 7.07 -1.28
N ALA A 34 4.78 8.34 -1.56
CA ALA A 34 3.50 8.90 -1.15
C ALA A 34 2.30 8.14 -1.76
N SER A 35 2.36 7.80 -3.05
CA SER A 35 1.30 7.04 -3.73
C SER A 35 1.11 5.64 -3.14
N VAL A 36 2.18 4.89 -2.89
CA VAL A 36 2.05 3.54 -2.30
C VAL A 36 1.60 3.61 -0.84
N SER A 37 2.09 4.56 -0.05
CA SER A 37 1.62 4.74 1.33
C SER A 37 0.14 5.12 1.41
N TYR A 38 -0.38 5.86 0.43
CA TYR A 38 -1.81 6.14 0.34
C TYR A 38 -2.61 4.86 0.02
N ALA A 39 -2.16 4.07 -0.95
CA ALA A 39 -2.79 2.78 -1.27
C ALA A 39 -2.82 1.82 -0.06
N GLU A 40 -1.71 1.71 0.67
CA GLU A 40 -1.63 0.90 1.89
C GLU A 40 -2.57 1.43 2.98
N GLY A 41 -2.62 2.76 3.19
CA GLY A 41 -3.50 3.39 4.17
C GLY A 41 -4.99 3.17 3.89
N LEU A 42 -5.41 3.16 2.62
CA LEU A 42 -6.78 2.81 2.24
C LEU A 42 -7.12 1.38 2.69
N LEU A 43 -6.27 0.40 2.37
CA LEU A 43 -6.49 -1.00 2.73
C LEU A 43 -6.44 -1.24 4.24
N ASP A 44 -5.47 -0.63 4.93
CA ASP A 44 -5.36 -0.71 6.38
C ASP A 44 -6.59 -0.12 7.08
N SER A 45 -7.16 0.98 6.56
CA SER A 45 -8.38 1.57 7.11
C SER A 45 -9.58 0.62 7.03
N LEU A 46 -9.77 -0.06 5.89
CA LEU A 46 -10.82 -1.07 5.73
C LEU A 46 -10.64 -2.23 6.69
N ARG A 47 -9.39 -2.66 6.89
CA ARG A 47 -9.06 -3.69 7.88
C ARG A 47 -9.34 -3.24 9.31
N MET A 48 -8.98 -2.01 9.68
CA MET A 48 -9.26 -1.47 11.01
C MET A 48 -10.76 -1.39 11.32
N LEU A 49 -11.58 -1.16 10.29
CA LEU A 49 -13.04 -1.16 10.39
C LEU A 49 -13.66 -2.56 10.37
N GLY A 50 -12.86 -3.62 10.17
CA GLY A 50 -13.35 -5.01 10.10
C GLY A 50 -14.07 -5.35 8.79
N LEU A 51 -13.90 -4.52 7.76
CA LEU A 51 -14.53 -4.70 6.44
C LEU A 51 -13.69 -5.57 5.48
N LEU A 52 -12.40 -5.74 5.79
CA LEU A 52 -11.45 -6.51 4.98
C LEU A 52 -10.47 -7.26 5.89
N GLU A 53 -10.18 -8.53 5.59
CA GLU A 53 -9.16 -9.31 6.31
C GLU A 53 -7.99 -9.65 5.38
N PHE A 54 -6.79 -9.18 5.73
CA PHE A 54 -5.56 -9.51 5.02
C PHE A 54 -4.31 -9.29 5.90
N SER A 55 -3.15 -9.75 5.42
CA SER A 55 -1.87 -9.51 6.07
C SER A 55 -0.79 -9.09 5.07
N TRP A 56 0.06 -8.15 5.47
CA TRP A 56 1.25 -7.77 4.72
C TRP A 56 2.33 -8.85 4.82
N ARG A 57 3.03 -9.13 3.72
CA ARG A 57 4.17 -10.07 3.72
C ARG A 57 5.33 -9.46 4.49
N ASN A 58 5.60 -10.00 5.68
CA ASN A 58 6.78 -9.59 6.44
C ASN A 58 8.02 -10.25 5.84
N ARG A 59 8.90 -9.47 5.22
CA ARG A 59 10.20 -9.97 4.78
C ARG A 59 11.13 -9.84 5.98
N GLU A 60 11.64 -10.96 6.50
CA GLU A 60 12.63 -10.95 7.57
C GLU A 60 13.83 -10.09 7.12
N VAL A 61 13.97 -8.89 7.68
CA VAL A 61 15.14 -8.06 7.44
C VAL A 61 16.29 -8.66 8.23
N ARG A 62 17.18 -9.38 7.54
CA ARG A 62 18.48 -9.74 8.10
C ARG A 62 19.30 -8.45 8.22
N MET A 63 19.30 -7.86 9.42
CA MET A 63 20.27 -6.83 9.77
C MET A 63 21.65 -7.52 9.83
N ASP A 64 22.50 -7.33 8.83
CA ASP A 64 23.90 -7.76 8.89
C ASP A 64 24.61 -6.85 9.91
N GLU A 65 25.15 -7.41 11.00
CA GLU A 65 25.74 -6.69 12.13
C GLU A 65 27.05 -5.93 11.80
N ARG A 66 27.31 -5.63 10.52
CA ARG A 66 28.56 -5.04 10.02
C ARG A 66 28.56 -3.52 9.81
N GLU A 67 27.66 -2.80 10.48
CA GLU A 67 27.70 -1.33 10.54
C GLU A 67 27.53 -0.81 11.99
N ARG A 68 28.38 -1.27 12.90
CA ARG A 68 28.63 -0.61 14.20
C ARG A 68 30.10 -0.28 14.36
#